data_AF-A0A1Y5PLS4-F1
#
_entry.id   AF-A0A1Y5PLS4-F1
#
_cell.length_a   1.000
_cell.length_b   1.000
_cell.length_c   1.000
_cell.angle_alpha   90.00
_cell.angle_beta   90.00
_cell.angle_gamma   90.00
#
_symmetry.space_group_name_H-M   'P 1'
#
loop_
_entity.id
_entity.type
_entity.pdbx_description
1 polymer ?
#
loop_
_entity_poly.entity_id
_entity_poly.type
_entity_poly.pdbx_seq_one_letter_code
_entity_poly.pdbx_strand_id
1 'polypeptide(L)'
;MYTALLITPAGDVQEITVFAESAINAILRDPCVDCLTSSDGAIDFWFRSAVPGRYRPNRQATGLLLSVTTFSVRTVPLLYGSVIVSSKSSEGRLLGLTTQDRRRLRDPGRLGRMWLHRRFHHARDWTPPSRRQHHIER
;
A
#
# COMPACT_ATOMS: atom_id res chain seq x y z
N MET A 1 -13.53 15.36 4.42
CA MET A 1 -12.10 15.49 4.05
C MET A 1 -11.32 14.70 5.07
N TYR A 2 -10.66 13.62 4.65
CA TYR A 2 -10.00 12.68 5.55
C TYR A 2 -8.52 12.57 5.19
N THR A 3 -7.66 12.68 6.20
CA THR A 3 -6.22 12.55 6.04
C THR A 3 -5.84 11.08 5.89
N ALA A 4 -5.11 10.75 4.83
CA ALA A 4 -4.59 9.42 4.55
C ALA A 4 -3.11 9.48 4.17
N LEU A 5 -2.42 8.35 4.18
CA LEU A 5 -1.06 8.25 3.64
C LEU A 5 -1.10 7.61 2.26
N LEU A 6 -0.42 8.21 1.29
CA LEU A 6 -0.07 7.59 0.02
C LEU A 6 1.37 7.08 0.10
N ILE A 7 1.54 5.78 -0.07
CA ILE A 7 2.86 5.13 -0.08
C ILE A 7 3.13 4.68 -1.50
N THR A 8 4.16 5.22 -2.14
CA THR A 8 4.56 4.81 -3.50
C THR A 8 5.37 3.51 -3.44
N PRO A 9 5.43 2.72 -4.53
CA PRO A 9 6.35 1.58 -4.59
C PRO A 9 7.80 1.98 -4.33
N ALA A 10 8.20 3.20 -4.70
CA ALA A 10 9.56 3.70 -4.50
C ALA A 10 9.92 3.87 -3.01
N GLY A 11 8.92 3.93 -2.12
CA GLY A 11 9.09 4.14 -0.69
C GLY A 11 8.88 5.59 -0.26
N ASP A 12 8.26 6.41 -1.12
CA ASP A 12 7.83 7.75 -0.72
C ASP A 12 6.54 7.65 0.08
N VAL A 13 6.46 8.39 1.18
CA VAL A 13 5.25 8.52 1.99
C VAL A 13 4.80 9.97 1.92
N GLN A 14 3.56 10.17 1.47
CA GLN A 14 2.96 11.49 1.35
C GLN A 14 1.65 11.51 2.13
N GLU A 15 1.43 12.56 2.91
CA GLU A 15 0.10 12.79 3.47
C GLU A 15 -0.80 13.37 2.38
N ILE A 16 -1.94 12.73 2.17
CA ILE A 16 -2.92 13.13 1.17
C ILE A 16 -4.28 13.34 1.82
N THR A 17 -5.14 13.99 1.05
CA THR A 17 -6.54 14.16 1.40
C THR A 17 -7.41 13.26 0.55
N VAL A 18 -8.32 12.53 1.19
CA VAL A 18 -9.35 11.73 0.54
C VAL A 18 -10.72 12.26 0.94
N PHE A 19 -11.56 12.60 -0.04
CA PHE A 19 -12.87 13.20 0.23
C PHE A 19 -13.94 12.16 0.54
N ALA A 20 -13.88 11.01 -0.14
CA ALA A 20 -14.78 9.88 0.02
C ALA A 20 -14.07 8.60 -0.44
N GLU A 21 -14.56 7.44 0.01
CA GLU A 21 -14.03 6.13 -0.39
C GLU A 21 -14.06 5.93 -1.92
N SER A 22 -15.11 6.42 -2.59
CA SER A 22 -15.22 6.36 -4.05
C SER A 22 -14.10 7.09 -4.81
N ALA A 23 -13.39 8.02 -4.16
CA ALA A 23 -12.24 8.71 -4.75
C ALA A 23 -10.97 7.84 -4.77
N ILE A 24 -10.91 6.75 -4.01
CA ILE A 24 -9.73 5.89 -3.87
C ILE A 24 -9.31 5.31 -5.22
N ASN A 25 -10.26 4.82 -6.03
CA ASN A 25 -10.01 4.29 -7.37
C ASN A 25 -9.35 5.33 -8.28
N ALA A 26 -9.83 6.58 -8.22
CA ALA A 26 -9.30 7.69 -9.00
C ALA A 26 -7.87 8.06 -8.56
N ILE A 27 -7.61 8.09 -7.26
CA ILE A 27 -6.27 8.38 -6.71
C ILE A 27 -5.29 7.25 -7.07
N LEU A 28 -5.70 6.00 -6.88
CA LEU A 28 -4.90 4.84 -7.25
C LEU A 28 -4.81 4.64 -8.75
N ARG A 29 -5.65 5.30 -9.56
CA ARG A 29 -5.73 5.17 -11.03
C ARG A 29 -5.93 3.71 -11.46
N ASP A 30 -6.89 3.05 -10.83
CA ASP A 30 -7.25 1.65 -11.11
C ASP A 30 -8.73 1.40 -10.87
N PRO A 31 -9.45 0.74 -11.80
CA PRO A 31 -10.85 0.36 -11.58
C PRO A 31 -11.02 -0.76 -10.55
N CYS A 32 -9.99 -1.56 -10.30
CA CYS A 32 -10.02 -2.67 -9.37
C CYS A 32 -9.06 -2.40 -8.22
N VAL A 33 -9.62 -2.05 -7.06
CA VAL A 33 -8.85 -1.89 -5.83
C VAL A 33 -9.24 -2.97 -4.85
N ASP A 34 -8.24 -3.56 -4.20
CA ASP A 34 -8.39 -4.44 -3.07
C ASP A 34 -8.16 -3.65 -1.78
N CYS A 35 -8.73 -4.15 -0.68
CA CYS A 35 -8.55 -3.60 0.65
C CYS A 35 -8.15 -4.70 1.62
N LEU A 36 -7.15 -4.42 2.46
CA LEU A 36 -6.80 -5.24 3.61
C LEU A 36 -6.85 -4.39 4.87
N THR A 37 -7.41 -4.96 5.94
CA THR A 37 -7.60 -4.26 7.21
C THR A 37 -6.64 -4.78 8.27
N SER A 38 -6.20 -3.88 9.16
CA SER A 38 -5.52 -4.22 10.41
C SER A 38 -6.33 -5.18 11.28
N SER A 39 -5.65 -5.90 12.18
CA SER A 39 -6.32 -6.91 13.02
C SER A 39 -7.32 -6.35 14.01
N ASP A 40 -7.19 -5.08 14.39
CA ASP A 40 -8.13 -4.37 15.25
C ASP A 40 -9.29 -3.72 14.48
N GLY A 41 -9.34 -3.88 13.15
CA GLY A 41 -10.39 -3.32 12.33
C GLY A 41 -10.32 -1.80 12.16
N ALA A 42 -9.22 -1.13 12.54
CA ALA A 42 -9.16 0.33 12.58
C ALA A 42 -8.50 0.98 11.35
N ILE A 43 -7.64 0.24 10.63
CA ILE A 43 -6.80 0.78 9.56
C ILE A 43 -6.99 -0.05 8.30
N ASP A 44 -7.30 0.62 7.19
CA ASP A 44 -7.42 0.01 5.87
C ASP A 44 -6.22 0.37 4.98
N PHE A 45 -5.79 -0.63 4.21
CA PHE A 45 -4.77 -0.54 3.17
C PHE A 45 -5.46 -0.78 1.83
N TRP A 46 -5.64 0.28 1.07
CA TRP A 46 -6.22 0.25 -0.26
C TRP A 46 -5.11 0.18 -1.30
N PHE A 47 -5.18 -0.79 -2.19
CA PHE A 47 -4.16 -1.02 -3.20
C PHE A 47 -4.79 -1.56 -4.46
N ARG A 48 -4.06 -1.51 -5.57
CA ARG A 48 -4.53 -2.06 -6.84
C ARG A 48 -4.65 -3.58 -6.74
N SER A 49 -5.70 -4.17 -7.29
CA SER A 49 -5.82 -5.63 -7.29
C SER A 49 -4.60 -6.26 -7.97
N ALA A 50 -4.02 -7.25 -7.30
CA ALA A 50 -2.73 -7.79 -7.70
C ALA A 50 -2.87 -8.66 -8.96
N VAL A 51 -2.49 -8.11 -10.11
CA VAL A 51 -2.17 -8.91 -11.31
C VAL A 51 -0.66 -9.20 -11.29
N PRO A 52 -0.24 -10.48 -11.16
CA PRO A 52 1.18 -10.84 -11.16
C PRO A 52 1.93 -10.22 -12.34
N GLY A 53 3.11 -9.65 -12.09
CA GLY A 53 3.94 -9.04 -13.14
C GLY A 53 3.47 -7.67 -13.65
N ARG A 54 2.36 -7.11 -13.17
CA ARG A 54 1.88 -5.78 -13.62
C ARG A 54 2.49 -4.61 -12.85
N TYR A 55 2.63 -4.76 -11.53
CA TYR A 55 3.04 -3.66 -10.65
C TYR A 55 4.24 -4.04 -9.79
N ARG A 56 5.08 -3.04 -9.47
CA ARG A 56 6.20 -3.23 -8.56
C ARG A 56 5.68 -3.41 -7.13
N PRO A 57 6.23 -4.35 -6.35
CA PRO A 57 5.87 -4.48 -4.94
C PRO A 57 6.20 -3.24 -4.11
N ASN A 58 5.30 -2.91 -3.18
CA ASN A 58 5.43 -1.84 -2.20
C ASN A 58 5.89 -2.39 -0.86
N ARG A 59 7.21 -2.39 -0.69
CA ARG A 59 7.88 -3.00 0.47
C ARG A 59 7.52 -2.29 1.77
N GLN A 60 7.41 -0.96 1.72
CA GLN A 60 7.11 -0.15 2.88
C GLN A 60 5.67 -0.36 3.34
N ALA A 61 4.70 -0.26 2.43
CA ALA A 61 3.30 -0.50 2.77
C ALA A 61 3.07 -1.93 3.27
N THR A 62 3.71 -2.93 2.65
CA THR A 62 3.66 -4.32 3.12
C THR A 62 4.25 -4.47 4.54
N GLY A 63 5.33 -3.74 4.83
CA GLY A 63 5.94 -3.72 6.16
C GLY A 63 5.04 -3.08 7.22
N LEU A 64 4.32 -2.02 6.86
CA LEU A 64 3.33 -1.40 7.75
C LEU A 64 2.12 -2.31 7.96
N LEU A 65 1.64 -2.99 6.92
CA LEU A 65 0.57 -3.99 7.06
C LEU A 65 0.98 -5.08 8.06
N LEU A 66 2.21 -5.58 7.96
CA LEU A 66 2.74 -6.58 8.87
C LEU A 66 2.75 -6.10 10.33
N SER A 67 3.00 -4.80 10.60
CA SER A 67 3.06 -4.30 11.99
C SER A 67 1.71 -4.10 12.64
N VAL A 68 0.63 -4.06 11.86
CA VAL A 68 -0.74 -3.85 12.35
C VAL A 68 -1.66 -5.06 12.12
N THR A 69 -1.10 -6.18 11.69
CA THR A 69 -1.84 -7.44 11.47
C THR A 69 -1.19 -8.61 12.21
N THR A 70 -1.90 -9.72 12.30
CA THR A 70 -1.39 -11.00 12.82
C THR A 70 -0.65 -11.83 11.77
N PHE A 71 -0.43 -11.29 10.56
CA PHE A 71 0.35 -11.99 9.56
C PHE A 71 1.79 -12.22 10.03
N SER A 72 2.40 -13.30 9.55
CA SER A 72 3.82 -13.51 9.68
C SER A 72 4.56 -12.91 8.48
N VAL A 73 5.87 -12.72 8.59
CA VAL A 73 6.72 -12.35 7.43
C VAL A 73 6.54 -13.30 6.23
N ARG A 74 6.18 -14.57 6.48
CA ARG A 74 5.97 -15.59 5.46
C ARG A 74 4.59 -15.54 4.81
N THR A 75 3.59 -15.06 5.54
CA THR A 75 2.18 -15.13 5.13
C THR A 75 1.58 -13.78 4.75
N VAL A 76 2.22 -12.66 5.13
CA VAL A 76 1.71 -11.32 4.80
C VAL A 76 1.53 -11.18 3.27
N PRO A 77 0.35 -10.73 2.80
CA PRO A 77 0.15 -10.44 1.38
C PRO A 77 1.12 -9.36 0.90
N LEU A 78 1.64 -9.51 -0.31
CA LEU A 78 2.49 -8.49 -0.91
C LEU A 78 1.58 -7.40 -1.51
N LEU A 79 1.72 -6.17 -1.04
CA LEU A 79 1.00 -5.05 -1.61
C LEU A 79 1.75 -4.55 -2.84
N TYR A 80 1.06 -4.40 -3.97
CA TYR A 80 1.66 -3.97 -5.23
C TYR A 80 1.16 -2.58 -5.64
N GLY A 81 2.04 -1.81 -6.28
CA GLY A 81 1.70 -0.46 -6.70
C GLY A 81 1.63 0.54 -5.53
N SER A 82 1.02 1.69 -5.77
CA SER A 82 0.77 2.66 -4.70
C SER A 82 -0.29 2.14 -3.75
N VAL A 83 -0.12 2.44 -2.46
CA VAL A 83 -1.04 2.02 -1.41
C VAL A 83 -1.53 3.27 -0.67
N ILE A 84 -2.83 3.37 -0.46
CA ILE A 84 -3.43 4.38 0.41
C ILE A 84 -3.71 3.72 1.77
N VAL A 85 -3.26 4.35 2.85
CA VAL A 85 -3.53 3.92 4.22
C VAL A 85 -4.44 4.93 4.88
N SER A 86 -5.58 4.47 5.38
CA SER A 86 -6.60 5.30 6.03
C SER A 86 -7.12 4.63 7.29
N SER A 87 -7.75 5.41 8.18
CA SER A 87 -8.52 4.81 9.27
C SER A 87 -9.93 4.49 8.81
N LYS A 88 -10.63 3.69 9.61
CA LYS A 88 -12.04 3.42 9.42
C LYS A 88 -12.82 3.43 10.73
N SER A 89 -14.10 3.75 10.63
CA SER A 89 -15.01 3.62 11.76
C SER A 89 -15.39 2.16 11.99
N SER A 90 -16.01 1.86 13.13
CA SER A 90 -16.62 0.56 13.41
C SER A 90 -17.70 0.15 12.39
N GLU A 91 -18.30 1.13 11.70
CA GLU A 91 -19.26 0.91 10.61
C GLU A 91 -18.57 0.70 9.25
N GLY A 92 -17.24 0.67 9.20
CA GLY A 92 -16.46 0.53 7.97
C GLY A 92 -16.34 1.79 7.14
N ARG A 93 -16.69 2.97 7.68
CA ARG A 93 -16.59 4.24 6.93
C ARG A 93 -15.18 4.78 6.96
N LEU A 94 -14.71 5.32 5.83
CA LEU A 94 -13.46 6.06 5.73
C LEU A 94 -13.34 7.15 6.80
N LEU A 95 -12.25 7.12 7.56
CA LEU A 95 -11.87 8.14 8.53
C LEU A 95 -10.44 8.63 8.25
N GLY A 96 -10.13 9.81 8.80
CA GLY A 96 -8.76 10.32 8.79
C GLY A 96 -7.89 9.54 9.77
N LEU A 97 -6.63 9.30 9.40
CA LEU A 97 -5.66 8.71 10.31
C LEU A 97 -5.57 9.52 11.60
N THR A 98 -5.70 8.85 12.74
CA THR A 98 -5.47 9.47 14.04
C THR A 98 -3.99 9.43 14.41
N THR A 99 -3.63 10.13 15.48
CA THR A 99 -2.29 10.02 16.08
C THR A 99 -2.00 8.59 16.56
N GLN A 100 -3.02 7.89 17.06
CA GLN A 100 -2.88 6.53 17.53
C GLN A 100 -2.62 5.56 16.37
N ASP A 101 -3.31 5.73 15.25
CA ASP A 101 -3.09 4.90 14.05
C ASP A 101 -1.68 5.05 13.51
N ARG A 102 -1.18 6.29 13.44
CA ARG A 102 0.22 6.57 13.05
C ARG A 102 1.23 5.92 14.00
N ARG A 103 0.94 5.88 15.30
CA ARG A 103 1.79 5.18 16.28
C ARG A 103 1.74 3.66 16.13
N ARG A 104 0.70 3.08 15.54
CA ARG A 104 0.62 1.64 15.24
C ARG A 104 1.36 1.29 13.95
N LEU A 105 1.32 2.17 12.95
CA LEU A 105 2.04 2.05 11.67
C LEU A 105 3.56 2.19 11.85
N ARG A 106 4.19 1.13 12.34
CA ARG A 106 5.63 1.10 12.61
C ARG A 106 6.38 0.32 11.55
N ASP A 107 7.63 0.72 11.34
CA ASP A 107 8.58 -0.06 10.56
C ASP A 107 8.77 -1.46 11.16
N PRO A 108 8.76 -2.54 10.35
CA PRO A 108 8.86 -3.92 10.83
C PRO A 108 10.27 -4.32 11.30
N GLY A 109 11.19 -3.36 11.43
CA GLY A 109 12.57 -3.57 11.83
C GLY A 109 13.44 -4.15 10.72
N ARG A 110 14.76 -4.21 10.98
CA ARG A 110 15.76 -4.69 10.02
C ARG A 110 15.48 -6.12 9.55
N LEU A 111 15.13 -7.02 10.48
CA LEU A 111 14.84 -8.42 10.16
C LEU A 111 13.57 -8.54 9.30
N GLY A 112 12.49 -7.84 9.66
CA GLY A 112 11.26 -7.80 8.87
C GLY A 112 11.53 -7.31 7.43
N ARG A 113 12.29 -6.23 7.28
CA ARG A 113 12.71 -5.71 5.96
C ARG A 113 13.52 -6.74 5.16
N MET A 114 14.45 -7.45 5.79
CA MET A 114 15.25 -8.48 5.12
C MET A 114 14.40 -9.66 4.64
N TRP A 115 13.47 -10.14 5.47
CA TRP A 115 12.59 -11.28 5.11
C TRP A 115 11.61 -10.90 4.01
N LEU A 116 10.99 -9.73 4.11
CA LEU A 116 10.22 -9.15 3.03
C LEU A 116 11.09 -9.05 1.76
N HIS A 117 12.35 -8.62 1.91
CA HIS A 117 13.25 -8.49 0.78
C HIS A 117 13.45 -9.79 0.00
N ARG A 118 13.61 -10.91 0.71
CA ARG A 118 13.70 -12.24 0.12
C ARG A 118 12.40 -12.67 -0.58
N ARG A 119 11.22 -12.40 -0.01
CA ARG A 119 9.94 -12.74 -0.65
C ARG A 119 9.71 -11.98 -1.96
N PHE A 120 10.09 -10.71 -2.00
CA PHE A 120 10.03 -9.91 -3.22
C PHE A 120 11.04 -10.33 -4.29
N HIS A 121 12.09 -11.07 -3.93
CA HIS A 121 13.06 -11.64 -4.87
C HIS A 121 12.54 -12.87 -5.61
N HIS A 122 11.47 -13.53 -5.11
CA HIS A 122 10.77 -14.60 -5.82
C HIS A 122 9.62 -14.08 -6.68
N ALA A 123 9.09 -12.88 -6.42
CA ALA A 123 8.05 -12.23 -7.23
C ALA A 123 8.62 -11.54 -8.50
N ARG A 124 9.78 -11.98 -9.00
CA ARG A 124 10.73 -11.18 -9.80
C ARG A 124 10.66 -11.34 -11.33
N ASP A 125 9.52 -11.72 -11.89
CA ASP A 125 9.29 -11.57 -13.34
C ASP A 125 8.72 -10.18 -13.70
N TRP A 126 8.81 -9.19 -12.80
CA TRP A 126 8.51 -7.80 -13.15
C TRP A 126 9.72 -7.12 -13.80
N THR A 127 9.74 -7.12 -15.12
CA THR A 127 10.51 -6.16 -15.92
C THR A 127 9.66 -4.91 -16.11
N PRO A 128 10.17 -3.69 -15.79
CA PRO A 128 9.45 -2.47 -16.14
C PRO A 128 9.23 -2.45 -17.66
N PRO A 129 8.04 -2.05 -18.16
CA PRO A 129 7.90 -1.79 -19.57
C PRO A 129 8.98 -0.77 -19.95
N SER A 130 9.84 -1.13 -20.89
CA SER A 130 10.89 -0.26 -21.40
C SER A 130 10.28 1.10 -21.68
N ARG A 131 10.78 2.14 -20.99
CA ARG A 131 10.39 3.53 -21.21
C ARG A 131 10.74 3.88 -22.65
N ARG A 132 9.84 3.59 -23.60
CA ARG A 132 9.88 4.17 -24.93
C ARG A 132 9.72 5.67 -24.70
N GLN A 133 10.85 6.37 -24.75
CA GLN A 133 10.86 7.80 -24.94
C GLN A 133 10.16 8.01 -26.27
N HIS A 134 8.87 8.34 -26.25
CA HIS A 134 8.26 9.02 -27.37
C HIS A 134 8.89 10.41 -27.37
N HIS A 135 10.04 10.48 -28.05
CA HIS A 135 10.54 11.71 -28.63
C HIS A 135 9.44 12.17 -29.58
N ILE A 136 8.62 13.11 -29.12
CA ILE A 136 7.76 13.89 -29.99
C ILE A 136 8.72 14.89 -30.63
N GLU A 137 9.21 14.52 -31.82
CA GLU A 137 9.77 15.49 -32.74
C GLU A 137 8.63 16.43 -33.18
N ARG A 138 8.94 17.72 -33.01
CA ARG A 138 8.27 18.97 -33.37
C ARG A 138 6.99 18.93 -34.21
#